data_AF-A0AAU5RZM1-F1
#
_entry.id   AF-A0AAU5RZM1-F1
#
_cell.length_a   1.000
_cell.length_b   1.000
_cell.length_c   1.000
_cell.angle_alpha   90.00
_cell.angle_beta   90.00
_cell.angle_gamma   90.00
#
_symmetry.space_group_name_H-M   'P 1'
#
loop_
_entity.id
_entity.type
_entity.pdbx_description
1 polymer ?
#
loop_
_entity_poly.entity_id
_entity_poly.type
_entity_poly.pdbx_seq_one_letter_code
_entity_poly.pdbx_strand_id
1 'polypeptide(L)'
;MEADRIDRMVSQLRARDVMAHRTETGVYSFGIRVVIGDGSEALWTPGGAAGLDAQVIRDGVLVGCVPHIPGSESFTDEQTVEAIATALYSEEGLYPADRAAPQPPPAADSPPGPAAPGPAGQPGPGGPPRRPWFRHKRDFPR
;
A
#
# COMPACT_ATOMS: atom_id res chain seq x y z
N MET A 1 -6.41 10.37 9.97
CA MET A 1 -7.55 10.56 10.90
C MET A 1 -7.07 11.40 12.07
N GLU A 2 -7.88 12.30 12.62
CA GLU A 2 -7.52 13.11 13.82
C GLU A 2 -7.48 12.23 15.08
N ALA A 3 -6.52 12.46 15.98
CA ALA A 3 -6.34 11.64 17.18
C ALA A 3 -7.61 11.62 18.07
N ASP A 4 -8.22 12.78 18.30
CA ASP A 4 -9.48 12.91 19.05
C ASP A 4 -10.62 12.09 18.46
N ARG A 5 -10.68 11.96 17.12
CA ARG A 5 -11.70 11.16 16.45
C ARG A 5 -11.50 9.68 16.77
N ILE A 6 -10.25 9.18 16.70
CA ILE A 6 -9.91 7.80 17.06
C ILE A 6 -10.28 7.52 18.52
N ASP A 7 -9.92 8.41 19.44
CA ASP A 7 -10.18 8.20 20.87
C ASP A 7 -11.68 8.11 21.18
N ARG A 8 -12.52 8.91 20.51
CA ARG A 8 -13.99 8.80 20.60
C ARG A 8 -14.49 7.44 20.13
N MET A 9 -14.04 6.97 18.97
CA MET A 9 -14.47 5.66 18.44
C MET A 9 -13.98 4.51 19.31
N VAL A 10 -12.74 4.56 19.82
CA VAL A 10 -12.21 3.56 20.77
C VAL A 10 -13.07 3.52 22.04
N SER A 11 -13.48 4.68 22.57
CA SER A 11 -14.38 4.74 23.72
C SER A 11 -15.75 4.10 23.41
N GLN A 12 -16.32 4.36 22.24
CA GLN A 12 -17.60 3.77 21.81
C GLN A 12 -17.51 2.25 21.55
N LEU A 13 -16.36 1.75 21.09
CA LEU A 13 -16.10 0.31 20.93
C LEU A 13 -16.00 -0.38 22.29
N ARG A 14 -15.26 0.21 23.23
CA ARG A 14 -15.14 -0.33 24.59
C ARG A 14 -16.48 -0.36 25.33
N ALA A 15 -17.35 0.62 25.09
CA ALA A 15 -18.70 0.61 25.64
C ALA A 15 -19.58 -0.54 25.11
N ARG A 16 -19.16 -1.22 24.03
CA ARG A 16 -19.79 -2.41 23.44
C ARG A 16 -19.01 -3.70 23.75
N ASP A 17 -18.17 -3.69 24.79
CA ASP A 17 -17.29 -4.82 25.17
C ASP A 17 -16.25 -5.23 24.10
N VAL A 18 -15.96 -4.35 23.14
CA VAL A 18 -14.88 -4.56 22.16
C VAL A 18 -13.57 -4.02 22.73
N MET A 19 -12.58 -4.90 22.87
CA MET A 19 -11.25 -4.54 23.39
C MET A 19 -10.41 -3.75 22.37
N ALA A 20 -10.75 -2.47 22.20
CA ALA A 20 -10.11 -1.57 21.24
C ALA A 20 -9.06 -0.65 21.86
N HIS A 21 -8.02 -0.31 21.09
CA HIS A 21 -6.94 0.59 21.44
C HIS A 21 -6.58 1.48 20.24
N ARG A 22 -6.21 2.74 20.51
CA ARG A 22 -5.53 3.56 19.50
C ARG A 22 -4.15 2.98 19.25
N THR A 23 -3.76 2.91 17.99
CA THR A 23 -2.39 2.52 17.60
C THR A 23 -1.88 3.46 16.51
N GLU A 24 -0.57 3.69 16.52
CA GLU A 24 0.11 4.42 15.44
C GLU A 24 0.37 3.44 14.30
N THR A 25 -0.06 3.80 13.10
CA THR A 25 0.15 3.01 11.86
C THR A 25 1.21 3.63 10.96
N GLY A 26 1.68 4.83 11.29
CA GLY A 26 2.73 5.54 10.59
C GLY A 26 2.95 6.93 11.18
N VAL A 27 3.83 7.71 10.56
CA VAL A 27 4.09 9.10 10.99
C VAL A 27 2.82 9.93 10.74
N TYR A 28 2.20 10.43 11.82
CA TYR A 28 0.90 11.10 11.83
C TYR A 28 -0.30 10.27 11.34
N SER A 29 -0.16 8.94 11.31
CA SER A 29 -1.23 8.03 10.93
C SER A 29 -1.63 7.17 12.13
N PHE A 30 -2.92 7.19 12.43
CA PHE A 30 -3.51 6.45 13.54
C PHE A 30 -4.53 5.44 13.02
N GLY A 31 -4.59 4.29 13.68
CA GLY A 31 -5.58 3.24 13.44
C GLY A 31 -6.19 2.76 14.75
N ILE A 32 -7.13 1.82 14.62
CA ILE A 32 -7.80 1.17 15.75
C ILE A 32 -7.33 -0.28 15.79
N ARG A 33 -6.70 -0.68 16.89
CA ARG A 33 -6.33 -2.07 17.17
C ARG A 33 -7.41 -2.72 18.02
N VAL A 34 -8.01 -3.80 17.55
CA VAL A 34 -8.99 -4.60 18.28
C VAL A 34 -8.33 -5.91 18.70
N VAL A 35 -8.34 -6.21 19.99
CA VAL A 35 -7.85 -7.48 20.54
C VAL A 35 -8.97 -8.51 20.49
N ILE A 36 -8.70 -9.65 19.86
CA ILE A 36 -9.63 -10.76 19.68
C ILE A 36 -9.26 -11.85 20.70
N GLY A 37 -10.25 -12.53 21.27
CA GLY A 37 -10.07 -13.42 22.43
C GLY A 37 -9.11 -14.60 22.22
N ASP A 38 -8.82 -14.99 20.97
CA ASP A 38 -7.88 -16.07 20.63
C ASP A 38 -6.40 -15.62 20.56
N GLY A 39 -6.10 -14.37 20.91
CA GLY A 39 -4.75 -13.80 20.81
C GLY A 39 -4.47 -13.10 19.47
N SER A 40 -5.44 -13.10 18.55
CA SER A 40 -5.36 -12.30 17.33
C SER A 40 -5.66 -10.82 17.59
N GLU A 41 -5.14 -9.96 16.73
CA GLU A 41 -5.33 -8.52 16.78
C GLU A 41 -5.72 -8.02 15.39
N ALA A 42 -6.86 -7.33 15.29
CA ALA A 42 -7.28 -6.67 14.06
C ALA A 42 -6.81 -5.22 14.06
N LEU A 43 -5.95 -4.88 13.10
CA LEU A 43 -5.50 -3.53 12.84
C LEU A 43 -6.39 -2.89 11.79
N TRP A 44 -7.32 -2.05 12.24
CA TRP A 44 -8.18 -1.25 11.38
C TRP A 44 -7.47 0.03 10.98
N THR A 45 -7.37 0.24 9.68
CA THR A 45 -6.88 1.49 9.12
C THR A 45 -8.04 2.15 8.37
N PRO A 46 -8.43 3.37 8.72
CA PRO A 46 -9.34 4.14 7.89
C PRO A 46 -8.58 4.57 6.63
N GLY A 47 -8.67 3.77 5.59
CA GLY A 47 -7.91 3.90 4.36
C GLY A 47 -8.45 4.96 3.42
N GLY A 48 -8.64 6.21 3.85
CA GLY A 48 -8.95 7.34 2.94
C GLY A 48 -9.91 6.98 1.78
N ALA A 49 -9.43 7.09 0.52
CA ALA A 49 -10.18 6.75 -0.69
C ALA A 49 -10.31 5.25 -1.00
N ALA A 50 -9.57 4.39 -0.28
CA ALA A 50 -9.63 2.94 -0.35
C ALA A 50 -10.60 2.34 0.69
N GLY A 51 -11.28 3.16 1.48
CA GLY A 51 -12.27 2.75 2.48
C GLY A 51 -11.69 2.09 3.73
N LEU A 52 -12.55 1.47 4.52
CA LEU A 52 -12.27 0.82 5.79
C LEU A 52 -11.92 -0.65 5.55
N ASP A 53 -10.72 -1.03 5.96
CA ASP A 53 -10.21 -2.39 5.94
C ASP A 53 -9.47 -2.72 7.25
N ALA A 54 -9.25 -4.01 7.49
CA ALA A 54 -8.51 -4.49 8.65
C ALA A 54 -7.54 -5.60 8.28
N GLN A 55 -6.37 -5.58 8.90
CA GLN A 55 -5.42 -6.69 8.87
C GLN A 55 -5.48 -7.43 10.20
N VAL A 56 -5.64 -8.75 10.17
CA VAL A 56 -5.69 -9.59 11.37
C VAL A 56 -4.36 -10.31 11.54
N ILE A 57 -3.74 -10.09 12.69
CA ILE A 57 -2.41 -10.55 13.04
C ILE A 57 -2.55 -11.48 14.24
N ARG A 58 -1.94 -12.67 14.19
CA ARG A 58 -1.85 -13.60 15.32
C ARG A 58 -0.39 -13.90 15.58
N ASP A 59 0.07 -13.73 16.82
CA ASP A 59 1.47 -13.93 17.22
C ASP A 59 2.48 -13.15 16.33
N GLY A 60 2.10 -11.96 15.88
CA GLY A 60 2.91 -11.13 14.99
C GLY A 60 2.91 -11.55 13.52
N VAL A 61 2.14 -12.56 13.13
CA VAL A 61 1.99 -13.04 11.75
C VAL A 61 0.64 -12.62 11.17
N LEU A 62 0.62 -12.05 9.96
CA LEU A 62 -0.62 -11.74 9.25
C LEU A 62 -1.35 -13.03 8.88
N VAL A 63 -2.52 -13.26 9.49
CA VAL A 63 -3.34 -14.47 9.26
C VAL A 63 -4.47 -14.23 8.27
N GLY A 64 -4.92 -12.98 8.13
CA GLY A 64 -5.96 -12.63 7.18
C GLY A 64 -6.31 -11.16 7.20
N CYS A 65 -7.31 -10.77 6.42
CA CYS A 65 -7.84 -9.42 6.42
C CYS A 65 -9.37 -9.41 6.43
N VAL A 66 -9.95 -8.36 7.01
CA VAL A 66 -11.35 -8.03 6.77
C VAL A 66 -11.40 -7.30 5.43
N PRO A 67 -12.21 -7.77 4.46
CA PRO A 67 -12.28 -7.15 3.15
C PRO A 67 -12.76 -5.71 3.25
N HIS A 68 -12.32 -4.88 2.29
CA HIS A 68 -12.84 -3.53 2.13
C HIS A 68 -14.37 -3.53 2.13
N ILE A 69 -14.95 -2.61 2.90
CA ILE A 69 -16.40 -2.41 2.98
C ILE A 69 -16.81 -1.34 1.95
N PRO A 70 -17.59 -1.68 0.90
CA PRO A 70 -17.99 -0.70 -0.11
C PRO A 70 -18.76 0.48 0.47
N GLY A 71 -18.38 1.72 0.11
CA GLY A 71 -19.02 2.95 0.60
C GLY A 71 -18.51 3.42 1.97
N SER A 72 -17.54 2.71 2.56
CA SER A 72 -16.94 3.07 3.85
C SER A 72 -16.04 4.30 3.82
N GLU A 73 -15.71 4.82 2.64
CA GLU A 73 -14.97 6.07 2.43
C GLU A 73 -15.69 7.27 3.05
N SER A 74 -17.02 7.18 3.16
CA SER A 74 -17.89 8.23 3.69
C SER A 74 -18.52 7.87 5.05
N PHE A 75 -18.04 6.82 5.72
CA PHE A 75 -18.62 6.42 7.00
C PHE A 75 -18.41 7.49 8.08
N THR A 76 -19.51 7.73 8.79
CA THR A 76 -19.49 8.44 10.07
C THR A 76 -18.75 7.62 11.14
N ASP A 77 -18.43 8.27 12.25
CA ASP A 77 -17.77 7.63 13.41
C ASP A 77 -18.62 6.46 13.91
N GLU A 78 -19.94 6.65 13.98
CA GLU A 78 -20.90 5.63 14.42
C GLU A 78 -20.95 4.44 13.45
N GLN A 79 -20.99 4.69 12.14
CA GLN A 79 -20.97 3.63 11.12
C GLN A 79 -19.65 2.86 11.14
N THR A 80 -18.54 3.56 11.37
CA THR A 80 -17.21 2.93 11.49
C THR A 80 -17.17 2.03 12.72
N VAL A 81 -17.63 2.53 13.87
CA VAL A 81 -17.70 1.74 15.11
C VAL A 81 -18.60 0.52 14.95
N GLU A 82 -19.76 0.70 14.33
CA GLU A 82 -20.70 -0.41 14.07
C GLU A 82 -20.08 -1.47 13.16
N ALA A 83 -19.42 -1.05 12.07
CA ALA A 83 -18.73 -1.95 11.16
C ALA A 83 -17.61 -2.74 11.87
N ILE A 84 -16.80 -2.07 12.70
CA ILE A 84 -15.73 -2.72 13.48
C ILE A 84 -16.31 -3.70 14.51
N ALA A 85 -17.39 -3.33 15.18
CA ALA A 85 -18.03 -4.15 16.21
C ALA A 85 -18.75 -5.38 15.66
N THR A 86 -19.27 -5.31 14.42
CA THR A 86 -20.00 -6.40 13.76
C THR A 86 -19.13 -7.24 12.82
N ALA A 87 -17.86 -6.86 12.63
CA ALA A 87 -16.93 -7.61 11.79
C ALA A 87 -16.69 -9.03 12.30
N LEU A 88 -16.62 -9.98 11.36
CA LEU A 88 -16.32 -11.37 11.63
C LEU A 88 -14.81 -11.61 11.60
N TYR A 89 -14.21 -11.76 12.78
CA TYR A 89 -12.77 -12.01 12.93
C TYR A 89 -12.38 -13.50 12.92
N SER A 90 -13.36 -14.40 12.76
CA SER A 90 -13.12 -15.84 12.64
C SER A 90 -12.40 -16.18 11.34
N GLU A 91 -11.64 -17.28 11.31
CA GLU A 91 -10.90 -17.72 10.11
C GLU A 91 -11.79 -17.87 8.86
N GLU A 92 -13.07 -18.19 9.06
CA GLU A 92 -14.08 -18.31 7.98
C GLU A 92 -14.54 -16.96 7.41
N GLY A 93 -14.45 -15.89 8.21
CA GLY A 93 -14.85 -14.53 7.84
C GLY A 93 -13.70 -13.69 7.27
N LEU A 94 -12.45 -14.13 7.47
CA LEU A 94 -11.27 -13.45 7.00
C LEU A 94 -10.92 -13.84 5.57
N TYR A 95 -10.51 -12.85 4.79
CA TYR A 95 -9.88 -13.07 3.50
C TYR A 95 -8.42 -13.49 3.70
N PRO A 96 -7.89 -14.39 2.85
CA PRO A 96 -6.51 -14.84 2.96
C PRO A 96 -5.53 -13.67 2.82
N ALA A 97 -4.43 -13.73 3.57
CA ALA A 97 -3.43 -12.67 3.64
C ALA A 97 -2.86 -12.25 2.27
N ASP A 98 -2.75 -13.16 1.30
CA ASP A 98 -2.28 -12.87 -0.07
C ASP A 98 -3.20 -11.88 -0.82
N ARG A 99 -4.49 -11.81 -0.44
CA ARG A 99 -5.48 -10.89 -1.00
C ARG A 99 -5.54 -9.55 -0.27
N ALA A 100 -4.85 -9.42 0.87
CA ALA A 100 -4.80 -8.20 1.68
C ALA A 100 -3.87 -7.12 1.11
N ALA A 101 -3.06 -7.45 0.09
CA ALA A 101 -2.22 -6.45 -0.56
C ALA A 101 -3.12 -5.33 -1.11
N PRO A 102 -2.80 -4.04 -0.83
CA PRO A 102 -3.57 -2.94 -1.39
C PRO A 102 -3.58 -3.13 -2.90
N GLN A 103 -4.78 -3.28 -3.48
CA GLN A 103 -4.90 -3.30 -4.92
C GLN A 103 -4.25 -2.00 -5.40
N PRO A 104 -3.19 -2.04 -6.23
CA PRO A 104 -2.72 -0.81 -6.84
C PRO A 104 -3.94 -0.19 -7.53
N PRO A 105 -4.15 1.13 -7.45
CA PRO A 105 -5.19 1.78 -8.23
C PRO A 105 -5.05 1.25 -9.67
N PRO A 106 -6.16 0.94 -10.38
CA PRO A 106 -6.06 0.48 -11.76
C PRO A 106 -5.13 1.46 -12.46
N ALA A 107 -3.97 0.97 -12.90
CA ALA A 107 -2.95 1.81 -13.49
C ALA A 107 -3.66 2.57 -14.61
N ALA A 108 -3.83 3.88 -14.44
CA ALA A 108 -4.30 4.73 -15.49
C ALA A 108 -3.37 4.44 -16.67
N ASP A 109 -3.97 3.95 -17.75
CA ASP A 109 -3.35 3.51 -18.99
C ASP A 109 -2.20 4.45 -19.35
N SER A 110 -0.98 4.09 -18.94
CA SER A 110 0.21 4.80 -19.34
C SER A 110 0.47 4.32 -20.76
N PRO A 111 0.42 5.20 -21.78
CA PRO A 111 0.70 4.75 -23.13
C PRO A 111 2.12 4.15 -23.16
N PRO A 112 2.36 3.07 -23.91
CA PRO A 112 3.69 2.49 -24.01
C PRO A 112 4.63 3.53 -24.63
N GLY A 113 5.50 4.11 -23.81
CA GLY A 113 6.64 4.88 -24.30
C GLY A 113 7.48 3.98 -25.22
N PRO A 114 7.99 4.49 -26.36
CA PRO A 114 8.59 3.67 -27.38
C PRO A 114 9.81 2.92 -26.82
N ALA A 115 9.75 1.59 -26.95
CA ALA A 115 10.84 0.68 -26.65
C ALA A 115 12.14 1.15 -27.32
N ALA A 116 13.20 1.28 -26.53
CA ALA A 116 14.54 1.40 -27.04
C ALA A 116 14.88 0.15 -27.87
N PRO A 117 15.45 0.29 -29.08
CA PRO A 117 15.83 -0.87 -29.88
C PRO A 117 17.07 -1.56 -29.26
N GLY A 118 16.94 -2.86 -29.00
CA GLY A 118 18.03 -3.72 -28.53
C GLY A 118 19.12 -3.92 -29.60
N PRO A 119 20.32 -4.41 -29.20
CA PRO A 119 21.42 -4.62 -30.14
C PRO A 119 21.24 -5.96 -30.87
N ALA A 120 21.05 -5.91 -32.18
CA ALA A 120 21.05 -7.08 -33.05
C ALA A 120 22.33 -7.12 -33.90
N GLY A 121 23.13 -8.18 -33.71
CA GLY A 121 23.81 -8.94 -34.77
C GLY A 121 24.89 -8.25 -35.63
N GLN A 122 26.16 -8.61 -35.38
CA GLN A 122 27.20 -8.75 -36.43
C GLN A 122 26.83 -9.93 -37.38
N PRO A 123 27.27 -10.02 -38.67
CA PRO A 123 28.71 -10.16 -39.03
C PRO A 123 29.17 -9.74 -40.47
N GLY A 124 30.50 -9.71 -40.69
CA GLY A 124 31.11 -10.13 -41.97
C GLY A 124 32.00 -9.13 -42.73
N PRO A 125 32.99 -9.60 -43.55
CA PRO A 125 34.35 -9.02 -43.59
C PRO A 125 34.80 -8.44 -44.95
N GLY A 126 35.83 -7.60 -44.95
CA GLY A 126 36.75 -7.44 -46.10
C GLY A 126 37.02 -6.00 -46.60
N GLY A 127 38.29 -5.55 -46.45
CA GLY A 127 38.88 -4.45 -47.25
C GLY A 127 39.79 -3.49 -46.47
N PRO A 128 41.11 -3.38 -46.78
CA PRO A 128 42.06 -2.54 -46.04
C PRO A 128 42.39 -1.21 -46.82
N PRO A 129 43.41 -0.40 -46.45
CA PRO A 129 43.25 0.86 -45.72
C PRO A 129 43.73 2.11 -46.51
N ARG A 130 43.26 3.33 -46.20
CA ARG A 130 43.87 4.57 -46.74
C ARG A 130 44.04 5.68 -45.70
N ARG A 131 45.23 5.60 -45.06
CA ARG A 131 46.26 6.60 -44.72
C ARG A 131 45.87 7.97 -44.10
N PRO A 132 46.67 8.43 -43.10
CA PRO A 132 46.52 9.70 -42.37
C PRO A 132 47.08 10.88 -43.18
N TRP A 133 46.87 12.15 -42.78
CA TRP A 133 47.79 13.30 -42.95
C TRP A 133 47.40 14.53 -42.10
N PHE A 134 48.24 14.84 -41.11
CA PHE A 134 48.80 16.16 -40.73
C PHE A 134 47.95 17.45 -40.62
N ARG A 135 47.86 17.97 -39.37
CA ARG A 135 48.54 19.18 -38.82
C ARG A 135 48.35 20.58 -39.47
N HIS A 136 47.72 21.50 -38.71
CA HIS A 136 48.24 22.85 -38.36
C HIS A 136 47.32 23.47 -37.28
N LYS A 137 47.75 23.75 -36.03
CA LYS A 137 48.55 24.87 -35.50
C LYS A 137 47.95 26.28 -35.70
N ARG A 138 48.01 27.04 -34.58
CA ARG A 138 47.90 28.51 -34.35
C ARG A 138 46.49 29.04 -34.07
N ASP A 139 46.24 29.96 -33.14
CA ASP A 139 47.07 30.73 -32.20
C ASP A 139 46.16 31.30 -31.08
N PHE A 140 46.76 31.80 -30.01
CA PHE A 140 46.21 32.53 -28.84
C PHE A 140 45.60 33.91 -29.23
N PRO A 141 45.21 34.86 -28.31
CA PRO A 141 45.24 34.94 -26.84
C PRO A 141 43.85 35.34 -26.23
N ARG A 142 43.62 35.50 -24.92
CA ARG A 142 44.39 36.21 -23.89
C ARG A 142 44.00 35.79 -22.48
#